data_AF-A0A536TE71-F1
#
_entry.id   AF-A0A536TE71-F1
#
_cell.length_a   1.000
_cell.length_b   1.000
_cell.length_c   1.000
_cell.angle_alpha   90.00
_cell.angle_beta   90.00
_cell.angle_gamma   90.00
#
_symmetry.space_group_name_H-M   'P 1'
#
loop_
_entity.id
_entity.type
_entity.pdbx_description
1 polymer ?
#
loop_
_entity_poly.entity_id
_entity_poly.type
_entity_poly.pdbx_seq_one_letter_code
_entity_poly.pdbx_strand_id
1 'polypeptide(L)'
;MNFPLHAPNLNALGFALVGGRLVAGNEKPGALFMYENADRQRISLFVRKDGEPSRETAFRYAVEDGVGVFYWIDEDCGYALSGRLDRGQLLAIARVVYGQLAAAEAAETTAPKR
;
A
#
# COMPACT_ATOMS: atom_id res chain seq x y z
N MET A 1 -15.51 8.05 -11.62
CA MET A 1 -14.04 7.81 -11.67
C MET A 1 -13.78 6.44 -11.09
N ASN A 2 -13.35 5.49 -11.92
CA ASN A 2 -12.85 4.20 -11.46
C ASN A 2 -11.40 4.43 -11.03
N PHE A 3 -11.05 4.14 -9.79
CA PHE A 3 -9.66 4.15 -9.31
C PHE A 3 -9.16 2.71 -9.43
N PRO A 4 -8.43 2.32 -10.50
CA PRO A 4 -8.01 0.95 -10.71
C PRO A 4 -6.86 0.62 -9.75
N LEU A 5 -7.24 0.34 -8.50
CA LEU A 5 -6.31 -0.08 -7.49
C LEU A 5 -5.98 -1.57 -7.68
N HIS A 6 -4.79 -1.84 -8.19
CA HIS A 6 -4.27 -3.19 -8.33
C HIS A 6 -3.48 -3.61 -7.08
N ALA A 7 -3.57 -4.88 -6.71
CA ALA A 7 -2.76 -5.43 -5.64
C ALA A 7 -1.28 -5.50 -6.07
N PRO A 8 -0.34 -4.91 -5.30
CA PRO A 8 1.08 -5.06 -5.58
C PRO A 8 1.53 -6.51 -5.60
N ASN A 9 2.39 -6.86 -6.55
CA ASN A 9 3.01 -8.17 -6.62
C ASN A 9 4.21 -8.24 -5.66
N LEU A 10 4.06 -9.01 -4.58
CA LEU A 10 5.09 -9.23 -3.57
C LEU A 10 5.72 -10.63 -3.63
N ASN A 11 5.46 -11.41 -4.70
CA ASN A 11 5.97 -12.78 -4.82
C ASN A 11 7.50 -12.84 -4.82
N ALA A 12 8.17 -11.84 -5.40
CA ALA A 12 9.64 -11.75 -5.37
C ALA A 12 10.22 -11.59 -3.95
N LEU A 13 9.40 -11.13 -3.00
CA LEU A 13 9.75 -11.02 -1.58
C LEU A 13 9.22 -12.21 -0.76
N GLY A 14 8.63 -13.23 -1.40
CA GLY A 14 8.06 -14.41 -0.76
C GLY A 14 6.67 -14.22 -0.15
N PHE A 15 5.97 -13.11 -0.44
CA PHE A 15 4.62 -12.84 0.05
C PHE A 15 3.58 -13.03 -1.05
N ALA A 16 2.67 -13.99 -0.84
CA ALA A 16 1.56 -14.25 -1.74
C ALA A 16 0.31 -13.47 -1.29
N LEU A 17 -0.44 -12.93 -2.25
CA LEU A 17 -1.73 -12.30 -1.97
C LEU A 17 -2.73 -13.37 -1.52
N VAL A 18 -3.21 -13.29 -0.28
CA VAL A 18 -4.19 -14.22 0.28
C VAL A 18 -5.61 -13.64 0.30
N GLY A 19 -5.75 -12.33 0.14
CA GLY A 19 -7.04 -11.69 0.04
C GLY A 19 -6.96 -10.20 -0.19
N GLY A 20 -8.05 -9.63 -0.66
CA GLY A 20 -8.23 -8.20 -0.81
C GLY A 20 -9.68 -7.84 -0.57
N ARG A 21 -9.93 -6.76 0.16
CA ARG A 21 -11.27 -6.19 0.29
C ARG A 21 -11.26 -4.73 -0.13
N LEU A 22 -12.24 -4.36 -0.93
CA LEU A 22 -12.54 -2.95 -1.15
C LEU A 22 -13.24 -2.41 0.10
N VAL A 23 -12.74 -1.29 0.58
CA VAL A 23 -13.32 -0.56 1.70
C VAL A 23 -14.06 0.62 1.10
N ALA A 24 -15.37 0.44 0.91
CA ALA A 24 -16.25 1.54 0.55
C ALA A 24 -16.44 2.44 1.78
N GLY A 25 -15.67 3.53 1.85
CA GLY A 25 -15.96 4.62 2.77
C GLY A 25 -17.04 5.53 2.20
N ASN A 26 -17.88 6.11 3.06
CA ASN A 26 -18.95 7.04 2.68
C ASN A 26 -18.45 8.25 1.85
N GLU A 27 -17.16 8.59 1.92
CA GLU A 27 -16.57 9.75 1.24
C GLU A 27 -15.28 9.46 0.44
N LYS A 28 -14.49 8.42 0.79
CA LYS A 28 -13.24 8.10 0.08
C LYS A 28 -13.06 6.57 -0.06
N PRO A 29 -12.95 6.02 -1.29
CA PRO A 29 -12.71 4.61 -1.50
C PRO A 29 -11.30 4.22 -1.04
N GLY A 30 -11.16 3.01 -0.51
CA GLY A 30 -9.88 2.39 -0.21
C GLY A 30 -9.90 0.89 -0.48
N ALA A 31 -8.75 0.25 -0.32
CA ALA A 31 -8.66 -1.20 -0.30
C ALA A 31 -7.69 -1.67 0.77
N LEU A 32 -7.95 -2.86 1.28
CA LEU A 32 -7.07 -3.58 2.16
C LEU A 32 -6.65 -4.87 1.46
N PHE A 33 -5.36 -5.07 1.27
CA PHE A 33 -4.75 -6.29 0.75
C PHE A 33 -4.03 -7.02 1.87
N MET A 34 -4.17 -8.33 1.90
CA MET A 34 -3.55 -9.21 2.88
C MET A 34 -2.61 -10.17 2.15
N TYR A 35 -1.38 -10.27 2.64
CA TYR A 35 -0.40 -11.21 2.10
C TYR A 35 0.13 -12.13 3.19
N GLU A 36 0.52 -13.33 2.79
CA GLU A 36 1.09 -14.35 3.67
C GLU A 36 2.35 -14.92 3.01
N ASN A 37 3.40 -15.17 3.78
CA ASN A 37 4.59 -15.90 3.32
C ASN A 37 4.52 -17.39 3.69
N ALA A 38 5.53 -18.16 3.27
CA ALA A 38 5.62 -19.60 3.57
C ALA A 38 5.61 -19.90 5.08
N ASP A 39 6.15 -19.01 5.90
CA ASP A 39 6.19 -19.09 7.37
C ASP A 39 4.89 -18.67 8.06
N ARG A 40 3.79 -18.46 7.30
CA ARG A 40 2.49 -17.97 7.80
C ARG A 40 2.53 -16.57 8.42
N GLN A 41 3.61 -15.81 8.20
CA GLN A 41 3.68 -14.42 8.60
C GLN A 41 2.80 -13.58 7.66
N ARG A 42 2.00 -12.71 8.25
CA ARG A 42 1.03 -11.88 7.52
C ARG A 42 1.43 -10.43 7.52
N ILE A 43 1.19 -9.80 6.37
CA ILE A 43 1.26 -8.36 6.20
C ILE A 43 -0.06 -7.85 5.64
N SER A 44 -0.42 -6.63 6.01
CA SER A 44 -1.60 -5.95 5.51
C SER A 44 -1.18 -4.64 4.88
N LEU A 45 -1.63 -4.40 3.65
CA LEU A 45 -1.48 -3.14 2.95
C LEU A 45 -2.85 -2.47 2.85
N PHE A 46 -3.00 -1.33 3.50
CA PHE A 46 -4.14 -0.46 3.35
C PHE A 46 -3.78 0.70 2.43
N VAL A 47 -4.67 0.99 1.48
CA VAL A 47 -4.58 2.12 0.57
C VAL A 47 -5.91 2.86 0.62
N ARG A 48 -5.86 4.17 0.71
CA ARG A 48 -7.04 5.03 0.67
C ARG A 48 -6.74 6.27 -0.15
N LYS A 49 -7.74 6.83 -0.82
CA LYS A 49 -7.64 8.25 -1.19
C LYS A 49 -7.65 9.08 0.08
N ASP A 50 -6.61 9.86 0.28
CA ASP A 50 -6.46 10.83 1.34
C ASP A 50 -6.59 12.20 0.67
N GLY A 51 -7.83 12.70 0.60
CA GLY A 51 -8.19 13.97 -0.06
C GLY A 51 -7.49 15.25 0.43
N GLU A 52 -6.38 15.13 1.15
CA GLU A 52 -5.47 16.23 1.45
C GLU A 52 -4.10 15.92 0.82
N PRO A 53 -3.79 16.54 -0.33
CA PRO A 53 -2.60 16.17 -1.07
C PRO A 53 -1.32 16.56 -0.33
N SER A 54 -0.41 15.61 -0.13
CA SER A 54 0.93 15.89 0.38
C SER A 54 1.94 15.98 -0.75
N ARG A 55 2.71 17.08 -0.76
CA ARG A 55 3.77 17.32 -1.76
C ARG A 55 5.06 16.57 -1.48
N GLU A 56 5.18 15.94 -0.31
CA GLU A 56 6.39 15.29 0.16
C GLU A 56 6.10 13.86 0.64
N THR A 57 6.62 12.89 -0.10
CA THR A 57 6.46 11.46 0.20
C THR A 57 7.47 11.06 1.27
N ALA A 58 7.02 10.97 2.51
CA ALA A 58 7.85 10.56 3.65
C ALA A 58 7.42 9.19 4.19
N PHE A 59 8.32 8.20 4.12
CA PHE A 59 8.13 6.93 4.81
C PHE A 59 8.30 7.11 6.31
N ARG A 60 7.21 6.98 7.05
CA ARG A 60 7.20 7.04 8.51
C ARG A 60 6.98 5.65 9.08
N TYR A 61 7.70 5.32 10.14
CA TYR A 61 7.63 4.04 10.83
C TYR A 61 7.05 4.21 12.23
N ALA A 62 6.15 3.31 12.61
CA ALA A 62 5.63 3.18 13.96
C ALA A 62 5.57 1.69 14.34
N VAL A 63 5.46 1.42 15.63
CA VAL A 63 5.22 0.06 16.16
C VAL A 63 4.11 0.15 17.17
N GLU A 64 3.06 -0.64 16.96
CA GLU A 64 1.90 -0.73 17.84
C GLU A 64 1.69 -2.20 18.22
N ASP A 65 1.70 -2.53 19.52
CA ASP A 65 1.51 -3.90 20.03
C ASP A 65 2.41 -4.96 19.36
N GLY A 66 3.67 -4.58 19.08
CA GLY A 66 4.64 -5.46 18.39
C GLY A 66 4.34 -5.70 16.91
N VAL A 67 3.48 -4.88 16.30
CA VAL A 67 3.24 -4.83 14.86
C VAL A 67 3.89 -3.58 14.31
N GLY A 68 4.87 -3.75 13.42
CA GLY A 68 5.47 -2.63 12.71
C GLY A 68 4.53 -2.10 11.64
N VAL A 69 4.50 -0.78 11.48
CA VAL A 69 3.70 -0.11 10.45
C VAL A 69 4.56 0.93 9.74
N PHE A 70 4.65 0.84 8.42
CA PHE A 70 5.12 1.93 7.58
C PHE A 70 3.93 2.64 6.97
N TYR A 71 3.87 3.95 7.10
CA TYR A 71 2.87 4.79 6.44
C TYR A 71 3.54 5.89 5.63
N TRP A 72 2.94 6.20 4.49
CA TRP A 72 3.37 7.28 3.59
C TRP A 72 2.16 7.84 2.86
N ILE A 73 2.27 9.08 2.41
CA ILE A 73 1.29 9.75 1.57
C ILE A 73 2.01 10.12 0.28
N ASP A 74 1.41 9.79 -0.84
CA ASP A 74 1.88 10.18 -2.17
C ASP A 74 0.69 10.79 -2.91
N GLU A 75 0.85 12.02 -3.40
CA GLU A 75 -0.22 12.81 -4.01
C GLU A 75 -1.51 12.81 -3.16
N ASP A 76 -2.58 12.19 -3.66
CA ASP A 76 -3.92 12.09 -3.04
C ASP A 76 -4.13 10.72 -2.35
N CYS A 77 -3.09 9.91 -2.18
CA CYS A 77 -3.17 8.54 -1.71
C CYS A 77 -2.39 8.32 -0.42
N GLY A 78 -3.09 7.83 0.61
CA GLY A 78 -2.50 7.39 1.87
C GLY A 78 -2.31 5.88 1.88
N TYR A 79 -1.12 5.44 2.30
CA TYR A 79 -0.74 4.03 2.37
C TYR A 79 -0.31 3.67 3.78
N ALA A 80 -0.69 2.47 4.22
CA ALA A 80 -0.20 1.88 5.47
C ALA A 80 0.10 0.40 5.26
N LEU A 81 1.35 0.01 5.46
CA LEU A 81 1.84 -1.36 5.42
C LEU A 81 2.15 -1.82 6.85
N SER A 82 1.39 -2.79 7.35
CA SER A 82 1.56 -3.34 8.69
C SER A 82 1.93 -4.82 8.68
N GLY A 83 2.72 -5.25 9.66
CA GLY A 83 3.11 -6.64 9.80
C GLY A 83 4.00 -6.90 11.00
N ARG A 84 4.01 -8.13 11.49
CA ARG A 84 4.92 -8.58 12.55
C ARG A 84 6.24 -9.06 11.93
N LEU A 85 6.94 -8.13 11.31
CA LEU A 85 8.24 -8.32 10.65
C LEU A 85 9.25 -7.33 11.21
N ASP A 86 10.54 -7.62 11.04
CA ASP A 86 11.58 -6.65 11.35
C ASP A 86 11.44 -5.40 10.47
N ARG A 87 11.81 -4.24 11.02
CA ARG A 87 11.74 -2.94 10.34
C ARG A 87 12.42 -2.96 8.97
N GLY A 88 13.56 -3.62 8.83
CA GLY A 88 14.28 -3.69 7.55
C GLY A 88 13.48 -4.40 6.46
N GLN A 89 12.86 -5.53 6.81
CA GLN A 89 12.03 -6.31 5.90
C GLN A 89 10.75 -5.55 5.54
N LEU A 90 10.10 -4.92 6.52
CA LEU A 90 8.89 -4.14 6.27
C LEU A 90 9.18 -2.92 5.39
N LEU A 91 10.33 -2.27 5.57
CA LEU A 91 10.78 -1.17 4.69
C LEU A 91 11.04 -1.64 3.27
N ALA A 92 11.68 -2.80 3.07
CA ALA A 92 11.92 -3.36 1.74
C ALA A 92 10.60 -3.62 0.99
N ILE A 93 9.59 -4.16 1.70
CA ILE A 93 8.26 -4.36 1.14
C ILE A 93 7.59 -3.02 0.81
N ALA A 94 7.65 -2.04 1.73
CA ALA A 94 7.08 -0.71 1.51
C ALA A 94 7.66 -0.03 0.25
N ARG A 95 8.97 -0.16 0.00
CA ARG A 95 9.61 0.38 -1.20
C ARG A 95 9.15 -0.30 -2.48
N VAL A 96 8.96 -1.63 -2.47
CA VAL A 96 8.43 -2.36 -3.63
C VAL A 96 6.98 -1.98 -3.91
N VAL A 97 6.15 -1.88 -2.86
CA VAL A 97 4.76 -1.40 -2.97
C VAL A 97 4.73 -0.01 -3.58
N TYR A 98 5.51 0.92 -3.03
CA TYR A 98 5.59 2.29 -3.54
C TYR A 98 6.01 2.32 -5.01
N GLY A 99 7.05 1.60 -5.40
CA GLY A 99 7.52 1.56 -6.79
C GLY A 99 6.47 1.03 -7.77
N GLN A 100 5.63 0.07 -7.36
CA GLN A 100 4.57 -0.46 -8.21
C GLN A 100 3.35 0.45 -8.29
N LEU A 101 2.97 1.09 -7.18
CA LEU A 101 1.79 1.97 -7.13
C LEU A 101 2.08 3.34 -7.73
N ALA A 102 3.25 3.93 -7.47
CA ALA A 102 3.67 5.18 -8.13
C ALA A 102 3.81 4.99 -9.66
N ALA A 103 4.29 3.82 -10.12
CA ALA A 103 4.31 3.51 -11.55
C ALA A 103 2.90 3.38 -12.15
N ALA A 104 1.94 2.86 -11.38
CA ALA A 104 0.54 2.78 -11.81
C ALA A 104 -0.11 4.18 -11.90
N GLU A 105 0.14 5.07 -10.94
CA GLU A 105 -0.37 6.45 -10.99
C GLU A 105 0.25 7.27 -12.12
N ALA A 106 1.56 7.11 -12.38
CA ALA A 106 2.23 7.74 -13.52
C ALA A 106 1.64 7.28 -14.88
N ALA A 107 1.27 6.01 -15.00
CA ALA A 107 0.63 5.47 -16.20
C ALA A 107 -0.79 6.03 -16.41
N GLU A 108 -1.51 6.34 -15.32
CA GLU A 108 -2.87 6.89 -15.37
C GLU A 108 -2.88 8.40 -15.70
N THR A 109 -1.91 9.17 -15.20
CA THR A 109 -1.77 10.61 -15.48
C THR A 109 -1.43 10.92 -16.95
N THR A 110 -0.84 9.96 -17.68
CA THR A 110 -0.44 10.16 -19.08
C THR A 110 -1.58 9.84 -20.08
N ALA A 111 -2.75 9.38 -19.62
CA ALA A 111 -3.86 9.06 -20.51
C ALA A 111 -4.57 10.35 -20.98
N PRO A 112 -4.61 10.66 -22.30
CA PRO A 112 -5.35 11.81 -22.80
C PRO A 112 -6.84 11.57 -22.59
N LYS A 113 -7.47 12.47 -21.83
CA LYS A 113 -8.92 12.57 -21.65
C LYS A 113 -9.57 12.77 -23.03
N ARG A 114 -10.21 11.72 -23.56
CA ARG A 114 -11.02 11.79 -24.79
C ARG A 114 -12.31 12.58 -24.56
#